data_AF-A0A9E6AQ93-F1
#
_entry.id   AF-A0A9E6AQ93-F1
#
_cell.length_a   1.000
_cell.length_b   1.000
_cell.length_c   1.000
_cell.angle_alpha   90.00
_cell.angle_beta   90.00
_cell.angle_gamma   90.00
#
_symmetry.space_group_name_H-M   'P 1'
#
loop_
_entity.id
_entity.type
_entity.pdbx_description
1 polymer ?
#
loop_
_entity_poly.entity_id
_entity_poly.type
_entity_poly.pdbx_seq_one_letter_code
_entity_poly.pdbx_strand_id
1 'polypeptide(L)'
;MTLRLLVDLYEEQNLVEDGGISRRLLWQVYRRKKLWERGRYVVWGFSAGELTTARDGVLLYKTHGKEIWERLDQLVSLGLVTWIQMVWESDSAEAEPMFPISGEREDDLGAQIGLAAYEASEALMADAEWEPNYHPMVPLPKHLGNVQLIGIARLRYRPKTKLTGAWHAQHEQNGARWLEIYEALSEGRRPGMPTQADAYV
;
A
#
# COMPACT_ATOMS: atom_id res chain seq x y z
N MET A 1 -0.20 0.01 -28.85
CA MET A 1 0.26 -1.39 -28.67
C MET A 1 0.53 -1.66 -27.20
N THR A 2 -0.06 -2.71 -26.60
CA THR A 2 0.07 -3.05 -25.16
C THR A 2 1.51 -3.33 -24.73
N LEU A 3 2.30 -3.98 -25.59
CA LEU A 3 3.73 -4.21 -25.32
C LEU A 3 4.52 -2.91 -25.19
N ARG A 4 4.19 -1.85 -25.94
CA ARG A 4 4.87 -0.56 -25.81
C ARG A 4 4.60 0.08 -24.44
N LEU A 5 3.35 0.02 -23.98
CA LEU A 5 2.99 0.48 -22.63
C LEU A 5 3.79 -0.26 -21.56
N LEU A 6 3.93 -1.59 -21.67
CA LEU A 6 4.76 -2.35 -20.73
C LEU A 6 6.20 -1.83 -20.69
N VAL A 7 6.82 -1.58 -21.84
CA VAL A 7 8.19 -1.02 -21.92
C VAL A 7 8.26 0.37 -21.31
N ASP A 8 7.27 1.23 -21.57
CA ASP A 8 7.24 2.58 -21.00
C ASP A 8 7.06 2.53 -19.46
N LEU A 9 6.29 1.57 -18.92
CA LEU A 9 6.19 1.36 -17.48
C LEU A 9 7.51 0.88 -16.86
N TYR A 10 8.35 0.13 -17.58
CA TYR A 10 9.70 -0.22 -17.08
C TYR A 10 10.61 0.99 -16.95
N GLU A 11 10.47 1.97 -17.85
CA GLU A 11 11.23 3.24 -17.82
C GLU A 11 10.82 4.08 -16.61
N GLU A 12 9.54 4.07 -16.26
CA GLU A 12 8.93 4.90 -15.20
C GLU A 12 8.92 4.22 -13.82
N GLN A 13 9.41 2.98 -13.70
CA GLN A 13 9.40 2.29 -12.42
C GLN A 13 10.51 2.81 -11.50
N ASN A 14 10.09 3.39 -10.38
CA ASN A 14 10.96 3.84 -9.30
C ASN A 14 10.58 3.13 -8.00
N LEU A 15 11.19 1.97 -7.77
CA LEU A 15 10.93 1.22 -6.54
C LEU A 15 11.42 1.98 -5.30
N VAL A 16 12.57 2.64 -5.39
CA VAL A 16 13.22 3.29 -4.23
C VAL A 16 12.34 4.39 -3.64
N GLU A 17 11.80 5.27 -4.47
CA GLU A 17 11.04 6.43 -4.00
C GLU A 17 9.53 6.18 -3.99
N ASP A 18 9.01 5.51 -5.03
CA ASP A 18 7.56 5.35 -5.21
C ASP A 18 7.04 3.96 -4.86
N GLY A 19 7.95 2.99 -4.65
CA GLY A 19 7.57 1.60 -4.42
C GLY A 19 6.93 0.95 -5.65
N GLY A 20 7.09 1.51 -6.86
CA GLY A 20 6.45 1.03 -8.09
C GLY A 20 6.56 2.05 -9.22
N ILE A 21 5.53 2.12 -10.06
CA ILE A 21 5.36 3.21 -11.03
C ILE A 21 5.05 4.48 -10.26
N SER A 22 5.65 5.61 -10.66
CA SER A 22 5.46 6.85 -9.95
C SER A 22 3.97 7.23 -9.83
N ARG A 23 3.53 7.57 -8.61
CA ARG A 23 2.16 8.04 -8.38
C ARG A 23 1.89 9.41 -9.00
N ARG A 24 2.93 10.12 -9.45
CA ARG A 24 2.75 11.34 -10.26
C ARG A 24 2.23 11.01 -11.66
N LEU A 25 2.30 9.74 -12.07
CA LEU A 25 1.99 9.31 -13.43
C LEU A 25 0.74 8.42 -13.48
N LEU A 26 0.64 7.44 -12.59
CA LEU A 26 -0.43 6.45 -12.54
C LEU A 26 -0.67 6.01 -11.09
N TRP A 27 -1.91 6.18 -10.60
CA TRP A 27 -2.26 5.80 -9.23
C TRP A 27 -3.75 5.50 -9.09
N GLN A 28 -4.11 4.76 -8.04
CA GLN A 28 -5.49 4.56 -7.62
C GLN A 28 -5.79 5.37 -6.38
N VAL A 29 -6.85 6.16 -6.43
CA VAL A 29 -7.33 6.95 -5.29
C VAL A 29 -8.19 6.07 -4.39
N TYR A 30 -8.06 6.21 -3.07
CA TYR A 30 -8.99 5.64 -2.11
C TYR A 30 -9.67 6.74 -1.32
N ARG A 31 -10.97 6.57 -1.05
CA ARG A 31 -11.68 7.44 -0.12
C ARG A 31 -11.48 6.92 1.29
N ARG A 32 -11.04 7.80 2.18
CA ARG A 32 -10.79 7.49 3.59
C ARG A 32 -11.96 7.92 4.48
N LYS A 33 -12.30 7.10 5.47
CA LYS A 33 -13.24 7.41 6.54
C LYS A 33 -12.69 7.01 7.89
N LYS A 34 -12.87 7.86 8.91
CA LYS A 34 -12.59 7.48 10.30
C LYS A 34 -13.69 6.53 10.77
N LEU A 35 -13.36 5.28 11.03
CA LEU A 35 -14.32 4.29 11.53
C LEU A 35 -14.35 4.28 13.06
N TRP A 36 -13.18 4.39 13.69
CA TRP A 36 -13.08 4.30 15.13
C TRP A 36 -11.86 5.06 15.68
N GLU A 37 -11.89 5.34 16.98
CA GLU A 37 -10.78 5.98 17.68
C GLU A 37 -10.71 5.44 19.12
N ARG A 38 -9.57 4.87 19.51
CA ARG A 38 -9.34 4.35 20.85
C ARG A 38 -7.92 4.64 21.31
N GLY A 39 -7.81 5.40 22.40
CA GLY A 39 -6.52 5.78 22.98
C GLY A 39 -5.64 6.52 21.98
N ARG A 40 -4.47 5.95 21.64
CA ARG A 40 -3.49 6.56 20.72
C ARG A 40 -3.71 6.19 19.25
N TYR A 41 -4.72 5.38 18.92
CA TYR A 41 -4.95 4.86 17.57
C TYR A 41 -6.29 5.33 17.00
N VAL A 42 -6.28 5.55 15.69
CA VAL A 42 -7.45 5.81 14.86
C VAL A 42 -7.54 4.70 13.84
N VAL A 43 -8.69 4.04 13.71
CA VAL A 43 -8.95 3.07 12.66
C VAL A 43 -9.51 3.80 11.45
N TRP A 44 -8.74 3.78 10.36
CA TRP A 44 -9.14 4.34 9.08
C TRP A 44 -9.62 3.23 8.17
N GLY A 45 -10.81 3.39 7.62
CA GLY A 45 -11.33 2.55 6.56
C GLY A 45 -11.18 3.21 5.20
N PHE A 46 -10.86 2.42 4.18
CA PHE A 46 -10.64 2.90 2.82
C PHE A 46 -11.61 2.24 1.86
N SER A 47 -12.07 2.98 0.85
CA SER A 47 -12.87 2.41 -0.24
C SER A 47 -12.22 2.73 -1.58
N ALA A 48 -12.17 1.73 -2.46
CA ALA A 48 -11.56 1.88 -3.78
C ALA A 48 -12.27 3.00 -4.54
N GLY A 49 -11.48 3.97 -4.99
CA GLY A 49 -11.92 5.06 -5.84
C GLY A 49 -11.46 4.87 -7.28
N GLU A 50 -11.35 5.98 -7.99
CA GLU A 50 -11.02 6.01 -9.41
C GLU A 50 -9.52 5.77 -9.65
N LEU A 51 -9.23 5.08 -10.75
CA LEU A 51 -7.89 5.06 -11.32
C LEU A 51 -7.59 6.41 -11.97
N THR A 52 -6.42 6.96 -11.69
CA THR A 52 -6.01 8.29 -12.14
C THR A 52 -4.67 8.20 -12.83
N THR A 53 -4.50 9.02 -13.87
CA THR A 53 -3.23 9.25 -14.55
C THR A 53 -3.01 10.74 -14.66
N ALA A 54 -1.76 11.20 -14.65
CA ALA A 54 -1.47 12.62 -14.88
C ALA A 54 -1.97 13.03 -16.26
N ARG A 55 -2.44 14.29 -16.36
CA ARG A 55 -2.95 14.87 -17.62
C ARG A 55 -1.83 15.26 -18.59
N ASP A 56 -0.60 15.16 -18.13
CA ASP A 56 0.66 15.43 -18.79
C ASP A 56 1.68 14.35 -18.35
N GLY A 57 2.40 13.76 -19.28
CA GLY A 57 3.37 12.73 -18.93
C GLY A 57 3.65 11.73 -20.03
N VAL A 58 4.65 10.89 -19.77
CA VAL A 58 5.18 9.95 -20.76
C VAL A 58 4.10 8.99 -21.26
N LEU A 59 3.19 8.57 -20.38
CA LEU A 59 2.17 7.58 -20.72
C LEU A 59 1.13 8.16 -21.68
N LEU A 60 0.65 9.38 -21.47
CA LEU A 60 -0.32 10.01 -22.37
C LEU A 60 0.27 10.42 -23.72
N TYR A 61 1.57 10.73 -23.78
CA TYR A 61 2.23 11.06 -25.05
C TYR A 61 2.61 9.81 -25.85
N LYS A 62 3.08 8.76 -25.18
CA LYS A 62 3.53 7.51 -25.83
C LYS A 62 2.38 6.50 -26.05
N THR A 63 1.20 6.71 -25.47
CA THR A 63 0.00 5.90 -25.72
C THR A 63 -1.21 6.76 -26.11
N HIS A 64 -1.97 6.35 -27.13
CA HIS A 64 -3.10 7.12 -27.64
C HIS A 64 -4.36 6.97 -26.76
N GLY A 65 -4.70 7.99 -25.95
CA GLY A 65 -6.04 8.21 -25.39
C GLY A 65 -6.66 7.10 -24.51
N LYS A 66 -8.00 6.94 -24.58
CA LYS A 66 -8.84 5.98 -23.79
C LYS A 66 -8.32 4.54 -23.76
N GLU A 67 -7.44 4.18 -24.70
CA GLU A 67 -6.80 2.87 -24.80
C GLU A 67 -5.84 2.56 -23.65
N ILE A 68 -5.36 3.55 -22.87
CA ILE A 68 -4.41 3.30 -21.78
C ILE A 68 -4.99 2.38 -20.70
N TRP A 69 -6.25 2.60 -20.31
CA TRP A 69 -6.91 1.81 -19.27
C TRP A 69 -7.18 0.38 -19.74
N GLU A 70 -7.68 0.21 -20.97
CA GLU A 70 -7.88 -1.11 -21.56
C GLU A 70 -6.57 -1.91 -21.66
N ARG A 71 -5.46 -1.22 -22.00
CA ARG A 71 -4.13 -1.85 -22.06
C ARG A 71 -3.58 -2.15 -20.68
N LEU A 72 -3.82 -1.29 -19.70
CA LEU A 72 -3.41 -1.53 -18.32
C LEU A 72 -4.17 -2.73 -17.74
N ASP A 73 -5.48 -2.83 -17.99
CA ASP A 73 -6.30 -3.97 -17.62
C ASP A 73 -5.79 -5.26 -18.28
N GLN A 74 -5.36 -5.21 -19.55
CA GLN A 74 -4.68 -6.33 -20.21
C GLN A 74 -3.38 -6.72 -19.48
N LEU A 75 -2.54 -5.76 -19.11
CA LEU A 75 -1.30 -6.06 -18.37
C LEU A 75 -1.56 -6.63 -16.97
N VAL A 76 -2.61 -6.15 -16.28
CA VAL A 76 -3.04 -6.66 -14.97
C VAL A 76 -3.60 -8.08 -15.09
N SER A 77 -4.49 -8.33 -16.04
CA SER A 77 -5.07 -9.67 -16.29
C SER A 77 -4.02 -10.70 -16.73
N LEU A 78 -2.97 -10.27 -17.43
CA LEU A 78 -1.81 -11.12 -17.75
C LEU A 78 -0.86 -11.31 -16.55
N GLY A 79 -1.10 -10.64 -15.42
CA GLY A 79 -0.27 -10.69 -14.23
C GLY A 79 1.10 -10.05 -14.38
N LEU A 80 1.27 -9.13 -15.35
CA LEU A 80 2.51 -8.39 -15.58
C LEU A 80 2.60 -7.13 -14.71
N VAL A 81 1.45 -6.53 -14.42
CA VAL A 81 1.28 -5.40 -13.51
C VAL A 81 0.36 -5.83 -12.37
N THR A 82 0.62 -5.35 -11.16
CA THR A 82 -0.28 -5.47 -10.02
C THR A 82 -0.47 -4.12 -9.34
N TRP A 83 -1.56 -3.96 -8.61
CA TRP A 83 -1.81 -2.78 -7.78
C TRP A 83 -1.44 -3.08 -6.34
N ILE A 84 -0.51 -2.29 -5.80
CA ILE A 84 -0.08 -2.37 -4.41
C ILE A 84 -0.73 -1.24 -3.64
N GLN A 85 -1.55 -1.59 -2.65
CA GLN A 85 -2.16 -0.66 -1.72
C GLN A 85 -1.08 -0.20 -0.74
N MET A 86 -0.67 1.06 -0.86
CA MET A 86 0.40 1.66 -0.08
C MET A 86 -0.18 2.74 0.83
N VAL A 87 0.18 2.72 2.11
CA VAL A 87 -0.12 3.79 3.06
C VAL A 87 0.92 4.89 2.89
N TRP A 88 0.46 6.14 2.79
CA TRP A 88 1.26 7.35 2.65
C TRP A 88 0.97 8.31 3.81
N GLU A 89 1.93 9.16 4.16
CA GLU A 89 1.73 10.15 5.22
C GLU A 89 0.65 11.20 4.86
N SER A 90 0.44 11.46 3.56
CA SER A 90 -0.61 12.34 3.04
C SER A 90 -0.93 12.09 1.55
N ASP A 91 -1.92 12.83 1.03
CA ASP A 91 -2.27 12.90 -0.41
C ASP A 91 -1.38 13.86 -1.22
N SER A 92 -0.46 14.58 -0.57
CA SER A 92 0.50 15.44 -1.26
C SER A 92 1.33 14.64 -2.25
N ALA A 93 1.67 15.22 -3.41
CA ALA A 93 2.55 14.58 -4.40
C ALA A 93 3.98 14.32 -3.87
N GLU A 94 4.40 15.05 -2.84
CA GLU A 94 5.71 14.92 -2.17
C GLU A 94 5.67 14.03 -0.92
N ALA A 95 4.50 13.52 -0.52
CA ALA A 95 4.37 12.69 0.67
C ALA A 95 5.26 11.44 0.60
N GLU A 96 5.82 10.99 1.72
CA GLU A 96 6.60 9.74 1.76
C GLU A 96 5.71 8.49 1.90
N PRO A 97 6.06 7.36 1.23
CA PRO A 97 5.37 6.09 1.44
C PRO A 97 5.76 5.51 2.80
N MET A 98 4.78 5.01 3.54
CA MET A 98 5.00 4.43 4.86
C MET A 98 5.22 2.92 4.78
N PHE A 99 4.23 2.17 4.28
CA PHE A 99 4.27 0.71 4.15
C PHE A 99 3.10 0.20 3.29
N PRO A 100 3.24 -0.95 2.62
CA PRO A 100 2.15 -1.57 1.88
C PRO A 100 1.25 -2.38 2.81
N ILE A 101 -0.02 -2.50 2.43
CA ILE A 101 -1.01 -3.39 3.06
C ILE A 101 -1.57 -4.43 2.07
N SER A 102 -0.95 -4.54 0.90
CA SER A 102 -1.17 -5.63 -0.04
C SER A 102 0.15 -6.08 -0.65
N GLY A 103 0.20 -7.34 -1.11
CA GLY A 103 1.36 -7.97 -1.73
C GLY A 103 1.24 -8.08 -3.25
N GLU A 104 2.34 -8.45 -3.91
CA GLU A 104 2.30 -8.93 -5.30
C GLU A 104 1.78 -10.37 -5.36
N ARG A 105 1.95 -11.09 -4.24
CA ARG A 105 1.48 -12.43 -3.93
C ARG A 105 0.82 -12.44 -2.55
N GLU A 106 0.04 -13.48 -2.28
CA GLU A 106 -0.70 -13.66 -1.02
C GLU A 106 0.23 -13.87 0.19
N ASP A 107 1.44 -14.37 -0.03
CA ASP A 107 2.42 -14.67 1.02
C ASP A 107 3.48 -13.58 1.22
N ASP A 108 3.42 -12.49 0.44
CA ASP A 108 4.36 -11.37 0.58
C ASP A 108 4.12 -10.60 1.88
N LEU A 109 5.17 -9.95 2.38
CA LEU A 109 5.12 -9.13 3.61
C LEU A 109 3.98 -8.10 3.59
N GLY A 110 3.70 -7.44 2.46
CA GLY A 110 2.60 -6.49 2.36
C GLY A 110 1.22 -7.13 2.57
N ALA A 111 1.01 -8.36 2.12
CA ALA A 111 -0.23 -9.11 2.36
C ALA A 111 -0.34 -9.51 3.84
N GLN A 112 0.77 -9.91 4.47
CA GLN A 112 0.82 -10.21 5.90
C GLN A 112 0.50 -8.98 6.75
N ILE A 113 1.09 -7.83 6.42
CA ILE A 113 0.78 -6.54 7.09
C ILE A 113 -0.70 -6.19 6.91
N GLY A 114 -1.27 -6.38 5.72
CA GLY A 114 -2.68 -6.11 5.45
C GLY A 114 -3.61 -6.96 6.30
N LEU A 115 -3.33 -8.26 6.42
CA LEU A 115 -4.07 -9.18 7.29
C LEU A 115 -3.95 -8.78 8.76
N ALA A 116 -2.73 -8.53 9.24
CA ALA A 116 -2.51 -8.11 10.62
C ALA A 116 -3.19 -6.76 10.94
N ALA A 117 -3.17 -5.82 10.01
CA ALA A 117 -3.88 -4.54 10.15
C ALA A 117 -5.40 -4.73 10.26
N TYR A 118 -5.96 -5.66 9.50
CA TYR A 118 -7.37 -6.04 9.59
C TYR A 118 -7.70 -6.62 10.97
N GLU A 119 -6.93 -7.61 11.44
CA GLU A 119 -7.13 -8.23 12.76
C GLU A 119 -6.97 -7.22 13.92
N ALA A 120 -5.98 -6.33 13.82
CA ALA A 120 -5.79 -5.24 14.77
C ALA A 120 -6.97 -4.26 14.78
N SER A 121 -7.56 -4.00 13.61
CA SER A 121 -8.75 -3.15 13.48
C SER A 121 -9.96 -3.79 14.15
N GLU A 122 -10.21 -5.07 13.88
CA GLU A 122 -11.28 -5.86 14.52
C GLU A 122 -11.16 -5.83 16.05
N ALA A 123 -9.95 -6.06 16.59
CA ALA A 123 -9.72 -6.03 18.03
C ALA A 123 -9.96 -4.64 18.65
N LEU A 124 -9.60 -3.57 17.94
CA LEU A 124 -9.84 -2.19 18.40
C LEU A 124 -11.30 -1.77 18.30
N MET A 125 -12.05 -2.37 17.37
CA MET A 125 -13.43 -2.05 17.00
C MET A 125 -14.45 -3.06 17.50
N ALA A 126 -14.12 -3.90 18.49
CA ALA A 126 -15.00 -4.97 18.98
C ALA A 126 -16.44 -4.51 19.34
N ASP A 127 -16.62 -3.25 19.73
CA ASP A 127 -17.91 -2.65 20.09
C ASP A 127 -18.47 -1.67 19.03
N ALA A 128 -17.83 -1.57 17.86
CA ALA A 128 -18.20 -0.62 16.81
C ALA A 128 -19.24 -1.21 15.84
N GLU A 129 -20.02 -0.34 15.20
CA GLU A 129 -20.89 -0.74 14.10
C GLU A 129 -20.05 -1.07 12.84
N TRP A 130 -20.37 -2.19 12.20
CA TRP A 130 -19.65 -2.67 11.02
C TRP A 130 -19.96 -1.83 9.78
N GLU A 131 -18.91 -1.36 9.10
CA GLU A 131 -19.03 -0.60 7.85
C GLU A 131 -18.40 -1.34 6.65
N PRO A 132 -19.15 -2.22 5.97
CA PRO A 132 -18.59 -3.13 4.95
C PRO A 132 -18.05 -2.42 3.70
N ASN A 133 -18.36 -1.14 3.51
CA ASN A 133 -17.93 -0.39 2.34
C ASN A 133 -16.50 0.18 2.48
N TYR A 134 -15.88 0.06 3.65
CA TYR A 134 -14.59 0.69 3.94
C TYR A 134 -13.51 -0.35 4.29
N HIS A 135 -13.13 -1.14 3.28
CA HIS A 135 -11.97 -2.05 3.33
C HIS A 135 -10.90 -1.72 2.28
N PRO A 136 -9.61 -1.80 2.66
CA PRO A 136 -9.09 -2.30 3.94
C PRO A 136 -9.25 -1.31 5.11
N MET A 137 -9.14 -1.84 6.34
CA MET A 137 -9.08 -1.06 7.58
C MET A 137 -7.65 -1.04 8.09
N VAL A 138 -7.17 0.13 8.52
CA VAL A 138 -5.78 0.32 8.96
C VAL A 138 -5.76 1.15 10.25
N PRO A 139 -5.32 0.57 11.38
CA PRO A 139 -5.17 1.31 12.63
C PRO A 139 -3.87 2.10 12.62
N LEU A 140 -3.93 3.42 12.74
CA LEU A 140 -2.75 4.29 12.70
C LEU A 140 -2.65 5.17 13.95
N PRO A 141 -1.43 5.51 14.41
CA PRO A 141 -1.24 6.48 15.48
C PRO A 141 -1.95 7.80 15.19
N LYS A 142 -2.67 8.34 16.19
CA LYS A 142 -3.52 9.53 16.07
C LYS A 142 -2.78 10.79 15.58
N HIS A 143 -1.47 10.89 15.83
CA HIS A 143 -0.67 12.04 15.38
C HIS A 143 -0.47 12.06 13.85
N LEU A 144 -0.73 10.95 13.16
CA LEU A 144 -0.68 10.84 11.70
C LEU A 144 -2.05 11.22 11.10
N GLY A 145 -2.37 12.53 11.11
CA GLY A 145 -3.71 13.01 10.76
C GLY A 145 -4.08 12.90 9.27
N ASN A 146 -3.11 13.05 8.38
CA ASN A 146 -3.37 13.18 6.94
C ASN A 146 -3.14 11.91 6.13
N VAL A 147 -2.89 10.77 6.78
CA VAL A 147 -2.55 9.50 6.11
C VAL A 147 -3.53 9.10 5.01
N GLN A 148 -3.02 8.58 3.90
CA GLN A 148 -3.84 8.15 2.76
C GLN A 148 -3.45 6.77 2.28
N LEU A 149 -4.42 6.08 1.69
CA LEU A 149 -4.16 4.86 0.93
C LEU A 149 -4.14 5.21 -0.55
N ILE A 150 -3.05 4.83 -1.23
CA ILE A 150 -2.89 5.05 -2.67
C ILE A 150 -2.47 3.73 -3.27
N GLY A 151 -3.18 3.29 -4.30
CA GLY A 151 -2.78 2.12 -5.08
C GLY A 151 -1.69 2.50 -6.07
N ILE A 152 -0.56 1.81 -5.99
CA ILE A 152 0.60 2.00 -6.85
C ILE A 152 0.70 0.83 -7.82
N ALA A 153 0.72 1.12 -9.11
CA ALA A 153 1.00 0.09 -10.11
C ALA A 153 2.44 -0.40 -9.93
N ARG A 154 2.68 -1.71 -9.96
CA ARG A 154 4.01 -2.30 -9.82
C ARG A 154 4.20 -3.42 -10.83
N LEU A 155 5.36 -3.46 -11.48
CA LEU A 155 5.69 -4.56 -12.39
C LEU A 155 6.10 -5.80 -11.59
N ARG A 156 5.49 -6.95 -11.93
CA ARG A 156 5.79 -8.22 -11.25
C ARG A 156 7.21 -8.71 -11.52
N TYR A 157 7.74 -8.44 -12.71
CA TYR A 157 9.14 -8.76 -13.03
C TYR A 157 10.03 -7.56 -12.75
N ARG A 158 10.70 -7.57 -11.60
CA ARG A 158 11.56 -6.47 -11.17
C ARG A 158 12.93 -6.52 -11.87
N PRO A 159 13.49 -5.37 -12.31
CA PRO A 159 14.88 -5.30 -12.73
C PRO A 159 15.80 -5.77 -11.60
N LYS A 160 16.65 -6.77 -11.89
CA LYS A 160 17.60 -7.33 -10.92
C LYS A 160 18.84 -6.45 -10.79
N THR A 161 18.69 -5.33 -10.10
CA THR A 161 19.77 -4.35 -9.86
C THR A 161 20.13 -4.27 -8.38
N LYS A 162 21.32 -3.73 -8.06
CA LYS A 162 21.72 -3.47 -6.67
C LYS A 162 20.78 -2.50 -5.95
N LEU A 163 20.28 -1.48 -6.66
CA LEU A 163 19.32 -0.50 -6.13
C LEU A 163 18.00 -1.19 -5.75
N THR A 164 17.48 -2.05 -6.63
CA THR A 164 16.28 -2.85 -6.36
C THR A 164 16.46 -3.74 -5.12
N GLY A 165 17.65 -4.35 -4.97
CA GLY A 165 17.96 -5.17 -3.81
C GLY A 165 18.01 -4.39 -2.49
N ALA A 166 18.64 -3.21 -2.50
CA ALA A 166 18.72 -2.33 -1.34
C ALA A 166 17.33 -1.82 -0.91
N TRP A 167 16.50 -1.43 -1.89
CA TRP A 167 15.10 -1.07 -1.64
C TRP A 167 14.33 -2.22 -0.99
N HIS A 168 14.45 -3.44 -1.50
CA HIS A 168 13.74 -4.60 -0.96
C HIS A 168 14.09 -4.84 0.51
N ALA A 169 15.37 -4.75 0.87
CA ALA A 169 15.82 -4.90 2.26
C ALA A 169 15.27 -3.81 3.18
N GLN A 170 15.25 -2.54 2.74
CA GLN A 170 14.67 -1.44 3.51
C GLN A 170 13.16 -1.60 3.66
N HIS A 171 12.49 -2.01 2.60
CA HIS A 171 11.05 -2.28 2.57
C HIS A 171 10.67 -3.39 3.55
N GLU A 172 11.45 -4.48 3.59
CA GLU A 172 11.28 -5.56 4.57
C GLU A 172 11.43 -5.07 6.01
N GLN A 173 12.48 -4.28 6.30
CA GLN A 173 12.71 -3.75 7.64
C GLN A 173 11.58 -2.81 8.12
N ASN A 174 11.11 -1.92 7.24
CA ASN A 174 10.02 -1.00 7.58
C ASN A 174 8.70 -1.75 7.75
N GLY A 175 8.41 -2.72 6.86
CA GLY A 175 7.19 -3.52 6.93
C GLY A 175 7.12 -4.39 8.19
N ALA A 176 8.23 -5.01 8.59
CA ALA A 176 8.30 -5.84 9.79
C ALA A 176 7.91 -5.06 11.06
N ARG A 177 8.33 -3.79 11.17
CA ARG A 177 7.94 -2.93 12.30
C ARG A 177 6.44 -2.70 12.39
N TRP A 178 5.76 -2.54 11.25
CA TRP A 178 4.32 -2.37 11.22
C TRP A 178 3.58 -3.67 11.52
N LEU A 179 4.09 -4.79 11.03
CA LEU A 179 3.58 -6.11 11.36
C LEU A 179 3.60 -6.35 12.88
N GLU A 180 4.74 -6.12 13.53
CA GLU A 180 4.89 -6.23 15.00
C GLU A 180 3.90 -5.33 15.76
N ILE A 181 3.67 -4.10 15.27
CA ILE A 181 2.70 -3.18 15.87
C ILE A 181 1.28 -3.75 15.80
N TYR A 182 0.90 -4.30 14.65
CA TYR A 182 -0.44 -4.85 14.45
C TYR A 182 -0.69 -6.13 15.22
N GLU A 183 0.28 -7.05 15.25
CA GLU A 183 0.21 -8.26 16.08
C GLU A 183 0.07 -7.92 17.57
N ALA A 184 0.82 -6.92 18.06
CA ALA A 184 0.65 -6.47 19.43
C ALA A 184 -0.75 -5.88 19.67
N LEU A 185 -1.32 -5.14 18.70
CA LEU A 185 -2.65 -4.55 18.83
C LEU A 185 -3.77 -5.59 18.80
N SER A 186 -3.69 -6.60 17.93
CA SER A 186 -4.70 -7.65 17.82
C SER A 186 -4.80 -8.48 19.11
N GLU A 187 -3.67 -8.70 19.79
CA GLU A 187 -3.61 -9.39 21.08
C GLU A 187 -3.93 -8.50 22.29
N GLY A 188 -4.19 -7.22 22.10
CA GLY A 188 -4.39 -6.25 23.20
C GLY A 188 -3.10 -5.95 23.99
N ARG A 189 -1.92 -6.30 23.46
CA ARG A 189 -0.61 -5.96 24.01
C ARG A 189 -0.23 -4.51 23.68
N ARG A 190 0.67 -3.92 24.47
CA ARG A 190 1.27 -2.63 24.12
C ARG A 190 2.42 -2.88 23.12
N PRO A 191 2.41 -2.27 21.92
CA PRO A 191 3.51 -2.41 20.96
C PRO A 191 4.86 -2.00 21.58
N GLY A 192 5.88 -2.86 21.46
CA GLY A 192 7.22 -2.67 22.02
C GLY A 192 7.46 -3.30 23.42
N MET A 193 6.52 -4.07 23.96
CA MET A 193 6.77 -4.91 25.14
C MET A 193 7.37 -6.27 24.72
N PRO A 194 8.42 -6.77 25.41
CA PRO A 194 8.95 -8.11 25.15
C PRO A 194 7.85 -9.16 25.28
N THR A 195 7.92 -10.20 24.46
CA THR A 195 6.96 -11.30 24.54
C THR A 195 7.17 -12.05 25.87
N GLN A 196 6.14 -12.71 26.39
CA GLN A 196 6.28 -13.52 27.62
C GLN A 196 7.36 -14.62 27.48
N ALA A 197 7.72 -14.99 26.25
CA ALA A 197 8.82 -15.90 25.94
C ALA A 197 10.21 -15.24 26.12
N ASP A 198 10.33 -13.93 25.89
CA ASP A 198 11.59 -13.17 26.06
C ASP A 198 11.90 -12.83 27.52
N ALA A 199 10.93 -13.02 28.43
CA ALA A 199 11.09 -12.76 29.87
C ALA A 199 11.75 -13.91 30.65
N TYR A 200 12.06 -15.03 29.97
CA TYR A 200 12.63 -16.25 30.58
C TYR A 200 13.91 -16.76 29.90
N VAL A 201 14.63 -15.91 29.16
CA VAL A 201 15.99 -16.21 28.65
C VAL A 201 17.04 -15.42 29.40
#